data_AF-A0A0C4DNW5-F1
#
_entry.id   AF-A0A0C4DNW5-F1
#
_cell.length_a   1.000
_cell.length_b   1.000
_cell.length_c   1.000
_cell.angle_alpha   90.00
_cell.angle_beta   90.00
_cell.angle_gamma   90.00
#
_symmetry.space_group_name_H-M   'P 1'
#
loop_
_entity.id
_entity.type
_entity.pdbx_description
1 polymer ?
#
loop_
_entity_poly.entity_id
_entity_poly.type
_entity_poly.pdbx_seq_one_letter_code
_entity_poly.pdbx_strand_id
1 'polypeptide(L)'
;MAAATLLALCLRDQVEKLIDSRHLKAVAPTPVPDDPTYKPSRDVSVVVPTIDTPDSFVHSLASWLAADPLEIIIVTTPEHVVHVQSLISSVKATVSADLAARVSLHLVDAANKRRQMAKGAHEARGRIVCFADDDVIWPSPRFLKSILACFEDPRVGGAGGGQRPHLPEDRRNAAVITPWEVAAVRRLGRAWRDWRALRKITLDFLFRPLISCLFLYAWVGSLFESPKITLLVSLVYLSFIAHDLARFFIRNPYCAKAFWAVILADYSYLVLDVYAWFTLGNVGWLTRPTASTADQWIKLVSQRER
;
A
#
# COMPACT_ATOMS: atom_id res chain seq x y z
N MET A 1 -38.63 -6.54 2.43
CA MET A 1 -37.41 -7.39 2.39
C MET A 1 -36.15 -6.52 2.43
N ALA A 2 -36.11 -5.42 1.68
CA ALA A 2 -34.97 -4.50 1.63
C ALA A 2 -34.59 -3.92 3.00
N ALA A 3 -35.57 -3.59 3.86
CA ALA A 3 -35.28 -3.05 5.20
C ALA A 3 -34.56 -4.06 6.12
N ALA A 4 -34.96 -5.33 6.07
CA ALA A 4 -34.29 -6.40 6.81
C ALA A 4 -32.88 -6.66 6.27
N THR A 5 -32.71 -6.65 4.94
CA THR A 5 -31.39 -6.76 4.30
C THR A 5 -30.47 -5.59 4.68
N LEU A 6 -30.99 -4.36 4.70
CA LEU A 6 -30.25 -3.17 5.10
C LEU A 6 -29.76 -3.28 6.55
N LEU A 7 -30.65 -3.63 7.47
CA LEU A 7 -30.31 -3.85 8.88
C LEU A 7 -29.25 -4.95 9.04
N ALA A 8 -29.41 -6.07 8.35
CA ALA A 8 -28.46 -7.18 8.40
C ALA A 8 -27.06 -6.77 7.90
N LEU A 9 -26.98 -6.02 6.79
CA LEU A 9 -25.71 -5.55 6.24
C LEU A 9 -25.05 -4.49 7.15
N CYS A 10 -25.83 -3.58 7.73
CA CYS A 10 -25.32 -2.62 8.71
C CYS A 10 -24.81 -3.32 9.98
N LEU A 11 -25.56 -4.31 10.51
CA LEU A 11 -25.16 -5.09 11.67
C LEU A 11 -23.88 -5.88 11.40
N ARG A 12 -23.78 -6.53 10.23
CA ARG A 12 -22.56 -7.22 9.80
C ARG A 12 -21.35 -6.29 9.85
N ASP A 13 -21.47 -5.08 9.29
CA ASP A 13 -20.38 -4.10 9.28
C ASP A 13 -19.93 -3.71 10.70
N GLN A 14 -20.87 -3.56 11.64
CA GLN A 14 -20.56 -3.27 13.04
C GLN A 14 -19.91 -4.46 13.76
N VAL A 15 -20.39 -5.68 13.52
CA VAL A 15 -19.80 -6.90 14.07
C VAL A 15 -18.37 -7.08 13.57
N GLU A 16 -18.13 -6.88 12.27
CA GLU A 16 -16.77 -6.93 11.70
C GLU A 16 -15.86 -5.89 12.37
N LYS A 17 -16.30 -4.63 12.54
CA LYS A 17 -15.54 -3.60 13.26
C LYS A 17 -15.19 -4.00 14.70
N LEU A 18 -16.12 -4.63 15.41
CA LEU A 18 -15.90 -5.10 16.77
C LEU A 18 -14.86 -6.21 16.82
N ILE A 19 -14.99 -7.22 15.94
CA ILE A 19 -14.03 -8.32 15.81
C ILE A 19 -12.63 -7.76 15.50
N ASP A 20 -12.53 -6.87 14.50
CA ASP A 20 -11.27 -6.25 14.09
C ASP A 20 -10.62 -5.48 15.25
N SER A 21 -11.41 -4.70 16.00
CA SER A 21 -10.92 -3.94 17.15
C SER A 21 -10.36 -4.83 18.26
N ARG A 22 -10.92 -6.04 18.45
CA ARG A 22 -10.43 -7.00 19.44
C ARG A 22 -9.12 -7.63 18.98
N HIS A 23 -9.03 -8.04 17.71
CA HIS A 23 -7.79 -8.59 17.16
C HIS A 23 -6.66 -7.56 17.16
N LEU A 24 -6.92 -6.33 16.74
CA LEU A 24 -5.90 -5.27 16.72
C LEU A 24 -5.38 -4.92 18.11
N LYS A 25 -6.22 -5.00 19.15
CA LYS A 25 -5.77 -4.82 20.55
C LYS A 25 -4.90 -5.98 21.05
N ALA A 26 -5.02 -7.16 20.45
CA ALA A 26 -4.28 -8.36 20.85
C ALA A 26 -2.95 -8.52 20.10
N VAL A 27 -2.76 -7.85 18.96
CA VAL A 27 -1.53 -7.97 18.15
C VAL A 27 -0.47 -7.00 18.67
N ALA A 28 0.54 -7.52 19.35
CA ALA A 28 1.78 -6.81 19.64
C ALA A 28 2.83 -7.05 18.53
N PRO A 29 3.73 -6.10 18.24
CA PRO A 29 4.87 -6.36 17.39
C PRO A 29 5.71 -7.52 17.94
N THR A 30 6.26 -8.35 17.06
CA THR A 30 7.22 -9.39 17.45
C THR A 30 8.43 -8.75 18.13
N PRO A 31 8.81 -9.16 19.34
CA PRO A 31 9.98 -8.62 20.01
C PRO A 31 11.25 -8.98 19.24
N VAL A 32 12.19 -8.04 19.15
CA VAL A 32 13.50 -8.31 18.56
C VAL A 32 14.32 -9.11 19.58
N PRO A 33 14.84 -10.30 19.22
CA PRO A 33 15.66 -11.09 20.13
C PRO A 33 17.00 -10.40 20.42
N ASP A 34 17.58 -10.70 21.58
CA ASP A 34 18.90 -10.17 21.97
C ASP A 34 20.04 -10.71 21.08
N ASP A 35 19.94 -11.98 20.66
CA ASP A 35 20.84 -12.63 19.71
C ASP A 35 20.06 -13.09 18.46
N PRO A 36 19.90 -12.23 17.44
CA PRO A 36 19.10 -12.54 16.26
C PRO A 36 19.83 -13.51 15.32
N THR A 37 19.10 -14.53 14.85
CA THR A 37 19.60 -15.49 13.86
C THR A 37 19.91 -14.80 12.54
N TYR A 38 19.10 -13.80 12.16
CA TYR A 38 19.22 -13.06 10.90
C TYR A 38 19.78 -11.65 11.11
N LYS A 39 20.72 -11.25 10.24
CA LYS A 39 21.34 -9.93 10.23
C LYS A 39 21.09 -9.23 8.89
N PRO A 40 20.60 -7.97 8.89
CA PRO A 40 20.33 -7.24 7.65
C PRO A 40 21.49 -7.28 6.63
N SER A 41 22.71 -7.01 7.08
CA SER A 41 23.91 -6.90 6.24
C SER A 41 24.43 -8.22 5.68
N ARG A 42 23.93 -9.35 6.19
CA ARG A 42 24.30 -10.69 5.71
C ARG A 42 23.18 -11.34 4.93
N ASP A 43 21.93 -11.10 5.33
CA ASP A 43 20.81 -11.97 4.96
C ASP A 43 19.76 -11.29 4.08
N VAL A 44 19.75 -9.96 3.98
CA VAL A 44 18.65 -9.23 3.32
C VAL A 44 19.08 -8.57 2.02
N SER A 45 18.50 -9.01 0.91
CA SER A 45 18.53 -8.29 -0.36
C SER A 45 17.26 -7.46 -0.51
N VAL A 46 17.41 -6.15 -0.66
CA VAL A 46 16.29 -5.22 -0.87
C VAL A 46 16.03 -5.10 -2.36
N VAL A 47 14.83 -5.41 -2.82
CA VAL A 47 14.46 -5.32 -4.24
C VAL A 47 13.48 -4.17 -4.44
N VAL A 48 13.85 -3.23 -5.30
CA VAL A 48 13.09 -2.00 -5.56
C VAL A 48 12.75 -1.89 -7.05
N PRO A 49 11.52 -2.26 -7.46
CA PRO A 49 11.05 -1.97 -8.80
C PRO A 49 10.72 -0.47 -8.92
N THR A 50 11.14 0.18 -10.00
CA THR A 50 10.87 1.61 -10.22
C THR A 50 10.72 1.96 -11.71
N ILE A 51 9.88 2.94 -12.01
CA ILE A 51 9.75 3.66 -13.29
C ILE A 51 9.30 5.10 -12.98
N ASP A 52 9.57 6.09 -13.83
CA ASP A 52 9.12 7.48 -13.59
C ASP A 52 9.36 7.97 -12.14
N THR A 53 10.60 7.78 -11.69
CA THR A 53 11.00 7.91 -10.29
C THR A 53 11.08 9.38 -9.86
N PRO A 54 10.44 9.81 -8.76
CA PRO A 54 10.52 11.18 -8.29
C PRO A 54 11.89 11.49 -7.67
N ASP A 55 12.29 12.77 -7.65
CA ASP A 55 13.57 13.21 -7.04
C ASP A 55 13.66 12.87 -5.55
N SER A 56 12.52 12.73 -4.86
CA SER A 56 12.45 12.30 -3.45
C SER A 56 13.00 10.89 -3.21
N PHE A 57 13.21 10.09 -4.26
CA PHE A 57 13.83 8.76 -4.20
C PHE A 57 15.17 8.75 -3.46
N VAL A 58 15.94 9.84 -3.53
CA VAL A 58 17.22 9.94 -2.80
C VAL A 58 17.05 9.76 -1.30
N HIS A 59 15.92 10.23 -0.74
CA HIS A 59 15.60 10.05 0.69
C HIS A 59 15.18 8.61 1.00
N SER A 60 14.42 7.98 0.11
CA SER A 60 14.04 6.57 0.23
C SER A 60 15.29 5.68 0.21
N LEU A 61 16.17 5.84 -0.80
CA LEU A 61 17.40 5.08 -0.95
C LEU A 61 18.35 5.26 0.24
N ALA A 62 18.53 6.50 0.71
CA ALA A 62 19.31 6.76 1.92
C ALA A 62 18.74 6.04 3.15
N SER A 63 17.42 5.99 3.30
CA SER A 63 16.77 5.29 4.41
C SER A 63 16.95 3.76 4.35
N TRP A 64 16.99 3.19 3.14
CA TRP A 64 17.24 1.76 2.95
C TRP A 64 18.69 1.40 3.27
N LEU A 65 19.64 2.18 2.79
CA LEU A 65 21.07 2.02 3.11
C LEU A 65 21.34 2.14 4.61
N ALA A 66 20.66 3.08 5.28
CA ALA A 66 20.80 3.28 6.73
C ALA A 66 20.36 2.06 7.55
N ALA A 67 19.51 1.18 7.00
CA ALA A 67 19.14 -0.07 7.66
C ALA A 67 20.11 -1.25 7.41
N ASP A 68 21.25 -0.96 6.76
CA ASP A 68 22.38 -1.87 6.58
C ASP A 68 22.02 -3.21 5.91
N PRO A 69 21.34 -3.24 4.75
CA PRO A 69 21.09 -4.48 4.02
C PRO A 69 22.38 -5.05 3.42
N LEU A 70 22.37 -6.33 3.06
CA LEU A 70 23.44 -6.98 2.29
C LEU A 70 23.63 -6.25 0.95
N GLU A 71 22.51 -5.99 0.27
CA GLU A 71 22.49 -5.33 -1.04
C GLU A 71 21.13 -4.69 -1.32
N ILE A 72 21.12 -3.73 -2.24
CA ILE A 72 19.93 -3.08 -2.77
C ILE A 72 19.94 -3.22 -4.28
N ILE A 73 18.92 -3.90 -4.81
CA ILE A 73 18.75 -4.24 -6.21
C ILE A 73 17.61 -3.38 -6.76
N ILE A 74 17.97 -2.34 -7.50
CA ILE A 74 17.00 -1.45 -8.14
C ILE A 74 16.76 -2.00 -9.55
N VAL A 75 15.49 -2.16 -9.92
CA VAL A 75 15.12 -2.70 -11.24
C VAL A 75 14.24 -1.70 -11.98
N THR A 76 14.71 -1.22 -13.13
CA THR A 76 14.01 -0.22 -13.96
C THR A 76 13.93 -0.67 -15.43
N THR A 77 13.48 0.21 -16.32
CA THR A 77 13.43 -0.02 -17.77
C THR A 77 14.51 0.80 -18.49
N PRO A 78 14.89 0.44 -19.73
CA PRO A 78 15.81 1.24 -20.54
C PRO A 78 15.40 2.70 -20.69
N GLU A 79 14.09 2.98 -20.71
CA GLU A 79 13.53 4.34 -20.84
C GLU A 79 13.85 5.23 -19.63
N HIS A 80 13.92 4.65 -18.43
CA HIS A 80 14.12 5.40 -17.18
C HIS A 80 15.53 5.25 -16.59
N VAL A 81 16.41 4.45 -17.21
CA VAL A 81 17.73 4.11 -16.66
C VAL A 81 18.60 5.34 -16.38
N VAL A 82 18.60 6.33 -17.28
CA VAL A 82 19.47 7.51 -17.16
C VAL A 82 19.09 8.34 -15.93
N HIS A 83 17.80 8.57 -15.72
CA HIS A 83 17.29 9.30 -14.55
C HIS A 83 17.51 8.53 -13.26
N VAL A 84 17.18 7.23 -13.22
CA VAL A 84 17.39 6.40 -12.03
C VAL A 84 18.88 6.32 -11.67
N GLN A 85 19.76 6.19 -12.67
CA GLN A 85 21.21 6.16 -12.45
C GLN A 85 21.73 7.49 -11.89
N SER A 86 21.20 8.64 -12.30
CA SER A 86 21.61 9.95 -11.76
C SER A 86 21.25 10.08 -10.28
N LEU A 87 20.04 9.64 -9.89
CA LEU A 87 19.58 9.60 -8.51
C LEU A 87 20.39 8.63 -7.64
N ILE A 88 20.75 7.46 -8.17
CA ILE A 88 21.61 6.51 -7.47
C ILE A 88 23.00 7.13 -7.25
N SER A 89 23.57 7.73 -8.30
CA SER A 89 24.91 8.34 -8.24
C SER A 89 24.98 9.48 -7.23
N SER A 90 23.93 10.31 -7.12
CA SER A 90 23.89 11.40 -6.14
C SER A 90 23.93 10.87 -4.71
N VAL A 91 23.21 9.78 -4.40
CA VAL A 91 23.28 9.13 -3.09
C VAL A 91 24.63 8.46 -2.86
N LYS A 92 25.16 7.73 -3.86
CA LYS A 92 26.49 7.08 -3.77
C LYS A 92 27.61 8.07 -3.44
N ALA A 93 27.53 9.30 -3.93
CA ALA A 93 28.51 10.35 -3.64
C ALA A 93 28.50 10.84 -2.18
N THR A 94 27.44 10.54 -1.42
CA THR A 94 27.25 10.99 -0.03
C THR A 94 27.47 9.90 1.01
N VAL A 95 27.72 8.65 0.60
CA VAL A 95 27.90 7.49 1.48
C VAL A 95 29.29 6.87 1.32
N SER A 96 29.65 5.95 2.21
CA SER A 96 30.93 5.23 2.12
C SER A 96 31.01 4.36 0.86
N ALA A 97 32.23 4.10 0.38
CA ALA A 97 32.45 3.25 -0.80
C ALA A 97 31.85 1.84 -0.63
N ASP A 98 31.89 1.28 0.59
CA ASP A 98 31.26 0.00 0.92
C ASP A 98 29.74 0.05 0.71
N LEU A 99 29.04 1.04 1.28
CA LEU A 99 27.59 1.19 1.10
C LEU A 99 27.22 1.49 -0.36
N ALA A 100 28.03 2.29 -1.05
CA ALA A 100 27.83 2.59 -2.47
C ALA A 100 27.96 1.32 -3.34
N ALA A 101 28.85 0.39 -2.99
CA ALA A 101 29.04 -0.87 -3.71
C ALA A 101 27.86 -1.85 -3.55
N ARG A 102 27.04 -1.68 -2.50
CA ARG A 102 25.86 -2.53 -2.23
C ARG A 102 24.66 -2.22 -3.11
N VAL A 103 24.65 -1.11 -3.86
CA VAL A 103 23.53 -0.72 -4.72
C VAL A 103 23.81 -1.09 -6.17
N SER A 104 22.98 -1.96 -6.75
CA SER A 104 23.01 -2.35 -8.16
C SER A 104 21.77 -1.87 -8.90
N LEU A 105 21.92 -1.64 -10.22
CA LEU A 105 20.84 -1.26 -11.13
C LEU A 105 20.70 -2.33 -12.20
N HIS A 106 19.49 -2.86 -12.35
CA HIS A 106 19.14 -3.89 -13.33
C HIS A 106 18.01 -3.42 -14.23
N LEU A 107 17.90 -4.01 -15.41
CA LEU A 107 16.93 -3.65 -16.42
C LEU A 107 15.99 -4.81 -16.75
N VAL A 108 14.77 -4.45 -17.13
CA VAL A 108 13.82 -5.32 -17.82
C VAL A 108 13.26 -4.60 -19.06
N ASP A 109 12.90 -5.38 -20.08
CA ASP A 109 12.50 -4.85 -21.39
C ASP A 109 11.16 -4.10 -21.39
N ALA A 110 10.37 -4.25 -20.33
CA ALA A 110 9.03 -3.68 -20.23
C ALA A 110 8.70 -3.24 -18.81
N ALA A 111 8.02 -2.10 -18.71
CA ALA A 111 7.50 -1.54 -17.47
C ALA A 111 6.41 -2.44 -16.88
N ASN A 112 6.81 -3.37 -16.02
CA ASN A 112 5.93 -4.31 -15.37
C ASN A 112 6.47 -4.63 -13.97
N LYS A 113 5.75 -4.17 -12.94
CA LYS A 113 6.19 -4.26 -11.55
C LYS A 113 6.51 -5.71 -11.14
N ARG A 114 5.72 -6.68 -11.60
CA ARG A 114 5.93 -8.11 -11.29
C ARG A 114 7.19 -8.66 -11.96
N ARG A 115 7.45 -8.31 -13.23
CA ARG A 115 8.70 -8.70 -13.91
C ARG A 115 9.91 -8.07 -13.25
N GLN A 116 9.82 -6.81 -12.83
CA GLN A 116 10.89 -6.11 -12.11
C GLN A 116 11.17 -6.77 -10.76
N MET A 117 10.12 -7.08 -9.99
CA MET A 117 10.24 -7.83 -8.73
C MET A 117 10.85 -9.22 -8.96
N ALA A 118 10.39 -9.97 -9.97
CA ALA A 118 10.90 -11.30 -10.28
C ALA A 118 12.38 -11.25 -10.71
N LYS A 119 12.76 -10.29 -11.56
CA LYS A 119 14.16 -10.05 -11.93
C LYS A 119 14.99 -9.74 -10.70
N GLY A 120 14.56 -8.80 -9.86
CA GLY A 120 15.32 -8.45 -8.65
C GLY A 120 15.43 -9.60 -7.65
N ALA A 121 14.38 -10.42 -7.50
CA ALA A 121 14.42 -11.62 -6.66
C ALA A 121 15.36 -12.70 -7.21
N HIS A 122 15.49 -12.82 -8.53
CA HIS A 122 16.46 -13.73 -9.15
C HIS A 122 17.91 -13.30 -8.94
N GLU A 123 18.17 -11.99 -8.91
CA GLU A 123 19.50 -11.42 -8.66
C GLU A 123 19.87 -11.37 -7.18
N ALA A 124 18.90 -11.59 -6.28
CA ALA A 124 19.11 -11.53 -4.84
C ALA A 124 20.01 -12.67 -4.34
N ARG A 125 21.02 -12.31 -3.55
CA ARG A 125 21.97 -13.23 -2.90
C ARG A 125 21.62 -13.50 -1.43
N GLY A 126 20.82 -12.64 -0.83
CA GLY A 126 20.35 -12.76 0.55
C GLY A 126 19.41 -13.94 0.74
N ARG A 127 19.41 -14.50 1.95
CA ARG A 127 18.47 -15.55 2.35
C ARG A 127 17.03 -15.05 2.42
N ILE A 128 16.85 -13.74 2.55
CA ILE A 128 15.55 -13.06 2.67
C ILE A 128 15.50 -11.93 1.64
N VAL A 129 14.43 -11.91 0.84
CA VAL A 129 14.15 -10.83 -0.12
C VAL A 129 13.17 -9.85 0.50
N CYS A 130 13.55 -8.58 0.60
CA CYS A 130 12.70 -7.49 1.07
C CYS A 130 12.27 -6.62 -0.12
N PHE A 131 11.00 -6.71 -0.51
CA PHE A 131 10.45 -5.81 -1.53
C PHE A 131 10.09 -4.45 -0.92
N ALA A 132 10.55 -3.37 -1.53
CA ALA A 132 10.19 -2.00 -1.16
C ALA A 132 9.72 -1.21 -2.40
N ASP A 133 8.72 -0.36 -2.21
CA ASP A 133 8.34 0.63 -3.23
C ASP A 133 9.35 1.80 -3.21
N ASP A 134 9.51 2.47 -4.34
CA ASP A 134 10.55 3.48 -4.54
C ASP A 134 10.30 4.81 -3.80
N ASP A 135 9.08 5.02 -3.33
CA ASP A 135 8.64 6.15 -2.51
C ASP A 135 8.53 5.83 -1.01
N VAL A 136 8.99 4.64 -0.59
CA VAL A 136 8.94 4.22 0.82
C VAL A 136 10.18 4.67 1.58
N ILE A 137 9.95 5.47 2.61
CA ILE A 137 10.97 5.87 3.58
C ILE A 137 10.88 4.99 4.83
N TRP A 138 11.99 4.36 5.22
CA TRP A 138 12.05 3.60 6.47
C TRP A 138 12.25 4.53 7.67
N PRO A 139 11.43 4.40 8.72
CA PRO A 139 11.40 5.37 9.82
C PRO A 139 12.60 5.28 10.77
N SER A 140 13.40 4.21 10.65
CA SER A 140 14.55 3.98 11.51
C SER A 140 15.54 3.02 10.85
N PRO A 141 16.86 3.18 11.09
CA PRO A 141 17.88 2.17 10.79
C PRO A 141 17.58 0.77 11.35
N ARG A 142 16.74 0.67 12.39
CA ARG A 142 16.34 -0.60 13.01
C ARG A 142 15.19 -1.30 12.30
N PHE A 143 14.67 -0.74 11.20
CA PHE A 143 13.49 -1.26 10.51
C PHE A 143 13.67 -2.72 10.08
N LEU A 144 14.74 -3.05 9.35
CA LEU A 144 14.99 -4.42 8.91
C LEU A 144 15.15 -5.39 10.08
N LYS A 145 15.86 -5.00 11.14
CA LYS A 145 15.99 -5.81 12.37
C LYS A 145 14.62 -6.15 12.99
N SER A 146 13.69 -5.19 12.96
CA SER A 146 12.34 -5.36 13.52
C SER A 146 11.50 -6.33 12.70
N ILE A 147 11.60 -6.27 11.37
CA ILE A 147 10.89 -7.19 10.47
C ILE A 147 11.49 -8.60 10.54
N LEU A 148 12.83 -8.70 10.64
CA LEU A 148 13.55 -9.96 10.69
C LEU A 148 13.19 -10.81 11.91
N ALA A 149 12.82 -10.18 13.04
CA ALA A 149 12.40 -10.88 14.25
C ALA A 149 11.24 -11.87 14.01
N CYS A 150 10.39 -11.61 13.01
CA CYS A 150 9.30 -12.52 12.65
C CYS A 150 9.79 -13.87 12.11
N PHE A 151 10.97 -13.93 11.49
CA PHE A 151 11.53 -15.14 10.89
C PHE A 151 12.27 -16.04 11.88
N GLU A 152 12.38 -15.63 13.15
CA GLU A 152 12.89 -16.49 14.23
C GLU A 152 11.95 -17.68 14.48
N ASP A 153 10.65 -17.54 14.17
CA ASP A 153 9.74 -18.69 14.05
C ASP A 153 9.91 -19.32 12.66
N PRO A 154 10.43 -20.56 12.55
CA PRO A 154 10.70 -21.21 11.26
C PRO A 154 9.43 -21.49 10.44
N ARG A 155 8.23 -21.33 11.02
CA ARG A 155 6.95 -21.46 10.31
C ARG A 155 6.56 -20.19 9.55
N VAL A 156 7.23 -19.07 9.80
CA VAL A 156 6.92 -17.78 9.18
C VAL A 156 7.62 -17.65 7.83
N GLY A 157 6.84 -17.72 6.75
CA GLY A 157 7.35 -17.57 5.37
C GLY A 157 7.38 -16.12 4.85
N GLY A 158 6.82 -15.16 5.59
CA GLY A 158 6.77 -13.76 5.17
C GLY A 158 6.38 -12.81 6.31
N ALA A 159 6.90 -11.59 6.26
CA ALA A 159 6.66 -10.55 7.25
C ALA A 159 6.48 -9.18 6.57
N GLY A 160 5.71 -8.29 7.20
CA GLY A 160 5.42 -6.96 6.69
C GLY A 160 5.24 -5.94 7.82
N GLY A 161 5.44 -4.67 7.50
CA GLY A 161 5.47 -3.59 8.48
C GLY A 161 4.27 -2.64 8.45
N GLY A 162 4.19 -1.86 9.53
CA GLY A 162 3.42 -0.62 9.65
C GLY A 162 3.50 0.27 8.40
N GLN A 163 2.41 0.46 7.66
CA GLN A 163 2.34 1.52 6.66
C GLN A 163 1.67 2.75 7.27
N ARG A 164 2.28 3.91 7.08
CA ARG A 164 1.76 5.21 7.51
C ARG A 164 2.08 6.25 6.45
N PRO A 165 1.21 7.26 6.25
CA PRO A 165 1.52 8.33 5.34
C PRO A 165 2.70 9.14 5.86
N HIS A 166 3.62 9.50 4.96
CA HIS A 166 4.66 10.48 5.22
C HIS A 166 4.33 11.74 4.42
N LEU A 167 4.00 12.82 5.12
CA LEU A 167 3.85 14.14 4.52
C LEU A 167 4.95 15.05 5.10
N PRO A 168 5.82 15.62 4.26
CA PRO A 168 6.80 16.64 4.66
C PRO A 168 6.14 17.79 5.44
N GLU A 169 6.87 18.40 6.36
CA GLU A 169 6.31 19.40 7.29
C GLU A 169 5.82 20.66 6.57
N ASP A 170 6.57 21.13 5.56
CA ASP A 170 6.22 22.24 4.69
C ASP A 170 4.89 22.01 3.95
N ARG A 171 4.56 20.74 3.68
CA ARG A 171 3.31 20.35 3.01
C ARG A 171 2.13 20.14 3.95
N ARG A 172 2.34 20.11 5.28
CA ARG A 172 1.27 20.04 6.30
C ARG A 172 0.58 21.39 6.52
N ASN A 173 0.25 22.06 5.43
CA ASN A 173 -0.36 23.37 5.43
C ASN A 173 -1.57 23.38 4.48
N ALA A 174 -2.71 23.86 4.98
CA ALA A 174 -3.96 23.95 4.24
C ALA A 174 -3.88 24.86 3.00
N ALA A 175 -2.85 25.69 2.87
CA ALA A 175 -2.63 26.53 1.69
C ALA A 175 -2.01 25.77 0.50
N VAL A 176 -1.27 24.69 0.75
CA VAL A 176 -0.46 24.00 -0.27
C VAL A 176 -0.83 22.53 -0.46
N ILE A 177 -1.45 21.91 0.55
CA ILE A 177 -1.81 20.50 0.49
C ILE A 177 -2.82 20.22 -0.61
N THR A 178 -2.56 19.19 -1.39
CA THR A 178 -3.44 18.77 -2.48
C THR A 178 -4.54 17.83 -1.99
N PRO A 179 -5.69 17.76 -2.69
CA PRO A 179 -6.72 16.77 -2.41
C PRO A 179 -6.21 15.32 -2.43
N TRP A 180 -5.26 15.01 -3.32
CA TRP A 180 -4.69 13.67 -3.46
C TRP A 180 -3.83 13.28 -2.25
N GLU A 181 -3.10 14.22 -1.68
CA GLU A 181 -2.35 14.00 -0.44
C GLU A 181 -3.29 13.79 0.74
N VAL A 182 -4.39 14.55 0.81
CA VAL A 182 -5.42 14.35 1.84
C VAL A 182 -6.05 12.95 1.71
N ALA A 183 -6.37 12.52 0.49
CA ALA A 183 -6.88 11.18 0.21
C ALA A 183 -5.85 10.08 0.60
N ALA A 184 -4.57 10.28 0.30
CA ALA A 184 -3.49 9.35 0.67
C ALA A 184 -3.30 9.26 2.19
N VAL A 185 -3.27 10.40 2.89
CA VAL A 185 -3.20 10.48 4.36
C VAL A 185 -4.39 9.75 4.99
N ARG A 186 -5.60 9.94 4.45
CA ARG A 186 -6.80 9.24 4.90
C ARG A 186 -6.69 7.73 4.70
N ARG A 187 -6.32 7.29 3.50
CA ARG A 187 -6.28 5.87 3.12
C ARG A 187 -5.20 5.10 3.88
N LEU A 188 -3.98 5.62 3.92
CA LEU A 188 -2.87 4.98 4.63
C LEU A 188 -3.00 5.09 6.15
N GLY A 189 -3.57 6.18 6.67
CA GLY A 189 -3.82 6.36 8.12
C GLY A 189 -4.81 5.34 8.71
N ARG A 190 -5.58 4.66 7.85
CA ARG A 190 -6.48 3.55 8.20
C ARG A 190 -5.89 2.16 7.99
N ALA A 191 -4.89 2.01 7.13
CA ALA A 191 -4.45 0.70 6.62
C ALA A 191 -4.06 -0.30 7.72
N TRP A 192 -3.54 0.18 8.86
CA TRP A 192 -3.19 -0.66 10.02
C TRP A 192 -4.29 -0.81 11.08
N ARG A 193 -5.36 -0.03 11.00
CA ARG A 193 -6.51 -0.11 11.91
C ARG A 193 -7.69 -0.91 11.34
N ASP A 194 -7.53 -1.41 10.12
CA ASP A 194 -8.60 -2.10 9.41
C ASP A 194 -8.05 -3.45 8.97
N TRP A 195 -8.36 -4.50 9.74
CA TRP A 195 -7.97 -5.88 9.43
C TRP A 195 -8.49 -6.32 8.04
N ARG A 196 -9.55 -5.67 7.56
CA ARG A 196 -10.06 -5.77 6.18
C ARG A 196 -9.00 -5.46 5.13
N ALA A 197 -7.99 -4.63 5.43
CA ALA A 197 -6.88 -4.33 4.53
C ALA A 197 -5.91 -5.50 4.37
N LEU A 198 -5.72 -6.34 5.41
CA LEU A 198 -4.93 -7.58 5.34
C LEU A 198 -5.74 -8.72 4.71
N ARG A 199 -7.06 -8.71 4.89
CA ARG A 199 -8.01 -9.66 4.28
C ARG A 199 -8.20 -9.44 2.77
N LYS A 200 -7.55 -8.43 2.16
CA LYS A 200 -7.54 -8.14 0.71
C LYS A 200 -6.95 -9.25 -0.17
N ILE A 201 -6.51 -10.36 0.41
CA ILE A 201 -6.04 -11.56 -0.29
C ILE A 201 -7.18 -12.62 -0.43
N THR A 202 -8.41 -12.33 0.00
CA THR A 202 -9.53 -13.31 0.00
C THR A 202 -10.64 -13.03 -1.04
N LEU A 203 -11.51 -14.04 -1.24
CA LEU A 203 -12.77 -14.02 -2.01
C LEU A 203 -13.63 -12.77 -1.77
N ASP A 204 -13.52 -12.14 -0.59
CA ASP A 204 -14.26 -10.91 -0.26
C ASP A 204 -13.97 -9.78 -1.24
N PHE A 205 -12.75 -9.66 -1.78
CA PHE A 205 -12.44 -8.66 -2.81
C PHE A 205 -13.19 -8.96 -4.12
N LEU A 206 -13.22 -10.24 -4.52
CA LEU A 206 -13.91 -10.67 -5.73
C LEU A 206 -15.41 -10.45 -5.62
N PHE A 207 -16.04 -10.65 -4.47
CA PHE A 207 -17.49 -10.47 -4.31
C PHE A 207 -17.91 -9.06 -3.86
N ARG A 208 -16.95 -8.18 -3.56
CA ARG A 208 -17.22 -6.85 -3.00
C ARG A 208 -18.14 -5.98 -3.87
N PRO A 209 -17.99 -5.96 -5.20
CA PRO A 209 -18.92 -5.18 -6.02
C PRO A 209 -20.34 -5.74 -5.98
N LEU A 210 -20.53 -7.07 -5.93
CA LEU A 210 -21.87 -7.68 -5.78
C LEU A 210 -22.50 -7.30 -4.44
N ILE A 211 -21.73 -7.37 -3.34
CA ILE A 211 -22.19 -6.95 -2.01
C ILE A 211 -22.55 -5.46 -2.01
N SER A 212 -21.77 -4.63 -2.70
CA SER A 212 -22.01 -3.19 -2.81
C SER A 212 -23.30 -2.90 -3.58
N CYS A 213 -23.56 -3.59 -4.70
CA CYS A 213 -24.81 -3.49 -5.44
C CYS A 213 -26.01 -3.91 -4.58
N LEU A 214 -25.89 -5.02 -3.84
CA LEU A 214 -26.93 -5.46 -2.91
C LEU A 214 -27.19 -4.42 -1.81
N PHE A 215 -26.13 -3.78 -1.30
CA PHE A 215 -26.26 -2.76 -0.27
C PHE A 215 -26.93 -1.49 -0.80
N LEU A 216 -26.58 -1.04 -2.01
CA LEU A 216 -27.24 0.08 -2.69
C LEU A 216 -28.73 -0.22 -2.95
N TYR A 217 -29.03 -1.42 -3.44
CA TYR A 217 -30.41 -1.87 -3.61
C TYR A 217 -31.17 -1.88 -2.28
N ALA A 218 -30.56 -2.41 -1.20
CA ALA A 218 -31.19 -2.44 0.12
C ALA A 218 -31.49 -1.04 0.65
N TRP A 219 -30.58 -0.07 0.48
CA TRP A 219 -30.81 1.32 0.84
C TRP A 219 -31.99 1.93 0.07
N VAL A 220 -31.99 1.82 -1.25
CA VAL A 220 -33.05 2.40 -2.10
C VAL A 220 -34.39 1.71 -1.85
N GLY A 221 -34.43 0.39 -1.86
CA GLY A 221 -35.65 -0.39 -1.61
C GLY A 221 -36.23 -0.13 -0.22
N SER A 222 -35.38 -0.01 0.81
CA SER A 222 -35.82 0.25 2.18
C SER A 222 -36.45 1.64 2.34
N LEU A 223 -36.04 2.64 1.55
CA LEU A 223 -36.70 3.97 1.56
C LEU A 223 -38.17 3.87 1.15
N PHE A 224 -38.49 3.00 0.19
CA PHE A 224 -39.87 2.79 -0.27
C PHE A 224 -40.66 1.83 0.63
N GLU A 225 -40.03 0.77 1.14
CA GLU A 225 -40.68 -0.22 2.01
C GLU A 225 -40.94 0.31 3.44
N SER A 226 -40.00 1.04 4.02
CA SER A 226 -40.01 1.40 5.45
C SER A 226 -39.23 2.69 5.72
N PRO A 227 -39.72 3.86 5.25
CA PRO A 227 -38.98 5.12 5.27
C PRO A 227 -38.55 5.56 6.67
N LYS A 228 -39.38 5.33 7.71
CA LYS A 228 -39.06 5.70 9.09
C LYS A 228 -37.88 4.91 9.65
N ILE A 229 -37.84 3.60 9.41
CA ILE A 229 -36.75 2.73 9.85
C ILE A 229 -35.48 3.10 9.08
N THR A 230 -35.59 3.27 7.76
CA THR A 230 -34.46 3.66 6.91
C THR A 230 -33.85 4.98 7.36
N LEU A 231 -34.67 6.00 7.65
CA LEU A 231 -34.20 7.28 8.14
C LEU A 231 -33.46 7.15 9.47
N LEU A 232 -33.98 6.34 10.40
CA LEU A 232 -33.32 6.06 11.68
C LEU A 232 -31.95 5.39 11.47
N VAL A 233 -31.90 4.35 10.62
CA VAL A 233 -30.65 3.65 10.29
C VAL A 233 -29.67 4.59 9.58
N SER A 234 -30.13 5.45 8.67
CA SER A 234 -29.32 6.48 8.03
C SER A 234 -28.74 7.46 9.04
N LEU A 235 -29.54 7.94 10.00
CA LEU A 235 -29.07 8.85 11.04
C LEU A 235 -27.97 8.21 11.90
N VAL A 236 -28.19 6.96 12.32
CA VAL A 236 -27.18 6.19 13.06
C VAL A 236 -25.92 6.01 12.21
N TYR A 237 -26.06 5.59 10.95
CA TYR A 237 -24.92 5.37 10.05
C TYR A 237 -24.13 6.65 9.78
N LEU A 238 -24.82 7.77 9.52
CA LEU A 238 -24.22 9.09 9.33
C LEU A 238 -23.52 9.59 10.61
N SER A 239 -24.06 9.28 11.80
CA SER A 239 -23.41 9.66 13.06
C SER A 239 -22.03 9.00 13.22
N PHE A 240 -21.88 7.73 12.82
CA PHE A 240 -20.60 7.04 12.84
C PHE A 240 -19.61 7.63 11.84
N ILE A 241 -20.06 7.98 10.64
CA ILE A 241 -19.25 8.65 9.63
C ILE A 241 -18.79 10.02 10.15
N ALA A 242 -19.70 10.82 10.68
CA ALA A 242 -19.42 12.15 11.21
C ALA A 242 -18.40 12.10 12.37
N HIS A 243 -18.60 11.20 13.34
CA HIS A 243 -17.67 11.02 14.45
C HIS A 243 -16.27 10.61 13.95
N ASP A 244 -16.20 9.74 12.95
CA ASP A 244 -14.94 9.31 12.38
C ASP A 244 -14.21 10.43 11.60
N LEU A 245 -14.94 11.18 10.77
CA LEU A 245 -14.41 12.34 10.07
C LEU A 245 -13.92 13.40 11.06
N ALA A 246 -14.69 13.68 12.12
CA ALA A 246 -14.29 14.61 13.18
C ALA A 246 -12.95 14.20 13.81
N ARG A 247 -12.78 12.92 14.20
CA ARG A 247 -11.51 12.43 14.73
C ARG A 247 -10.34 12.57 13.75
N PHE A 248 -10.60 12.41 12.44
CA PHE A 248 -9.57 12.59 11.43
C PHE A 248 -9.12 14.04 11.31
N PHE A 249 -10.07 14.99 11.24
CA PHE A 249 -9.75 16.42 11.11
C PHE A 249 -9.18 17.03 12.39
N ILE A 250 -9.57 16.53 13.57
CA ILE A 250 -8.92 16.90 14.84
C ILE A 250 -7.43 16.54 14.81
N ARG A 251 -7.08 15.38 14.24
CA ARG A 251 -5.67 14.94 14.13
C ARG A 251 -4.91 15.58 12.98
N ASN A 252 -5.62 15.99 11.93
CA ASN A 252 -5.04 16.53 10.69
C ASN A 252 -5.82 17.80 10.26
N PRO A 253 -5.72 18.91 11.03
CA PRO A 253 -6.52 20.11 10.75
C PRO A 253 -6.21 20.71 9.38
N TYR A 254 -4.97 20.55 8.90
CA TYR A 254 -4.54 21.00 7.57
C TYR A 254 -5.28 20.31 6.42
N CYS A 255 -5.88 19.13 6.64
CA CYS A 255 -6.66 18.42 5.62
C CYS A 255 -8.09 18.98 5.42
N ALA A 256 -8.57 19.86 6.30
CA ALA A 256 -9.98 20.24 6.35
C ALA A 256 -10.51 20.89 5.07
N LYS A 257 -9.68 21.69 4.37
CA LYS A 257 -10.09 22.35 3.11
C LYS A 257 -10.42 21.36 2.00
N ALA A 258 -9.79 20.19 1.99
CA ALA A 258 -10.06 19.14 1.03
C ALA A 258 -10.88 17.98 1.66
N PHE A 259 -11.86 18.30 2.51
CA PHE A 259 -12.68 17.29 3.18
C PHE A 259 -13.36 16.33 2.20
N TRP A 260 -13.77 16.81 1.01
CA TRP A 260 -14.38 16.01 -0.03
C TRP A 260 -13.45 14.89 -0.51
N ALA A 261 -12.13 15.09 -0.47
CA ALA A 261 -11.16 14.08 -0.85
C ALA A 261 -11.07 12.94 0.17
N VAL A 262 -11.37 13.23 1.45
CA VAL A 262 -11.50 12.21 2.51
C VAL A 262 -12.70 11.31 2.23
N ILE A 263 -13.84 11.91 1.87
CA ILE A 263 -15.05 11.18 1.48
C ILE A 263 -14.76 10.34 0.24
N LEU A 264 -14.16 10.94 -0.79
CA LEU A 264 -13.79 10.23 -2.00
C LEU A 264 -12.86 9.04 -1.70
N ALA A 265 -11.86 9.22 -0.84
CA ALA A 265 -10.96 8.13 -0.45
C ALA A 265 -11.70 6.96 0.20
N ASP A 266 -12.65 7.24 1.10
CA ASP A 266 -13.42 6.22 1.82
C ASP A 266 -14.41 5.47 0.90
N TYR A 267 -14.97 6.13 -0.11
CA TYR A 267 -16.03 5.58 -0.96
C TYR A 267 -15.61 5.27 -2.40
N SER A 268 -14.35 5.55 -2.76
CA SER A 268 -13.80 5.27 -4.11
C SER A 268 -13.93 3.80 -4.52
N TYR A 269 -14.01 2.86 -3.56
CA TYR A 269 -14.18 1.43 -3.82
C TYR A 269 -15.46 1.11 -4.62
N LEU A 270 -16.51 1.94 -4.52
CA LEU A 270 -17.75 1.74 -5.29
C LEU A 270 -17.50 1.78 -6.80
N VAL A 271 -16.49 2.54 -7.23
CA VAL A 271 -16.08 2.64 -8.64
C VAL A 271 -14.85 1.77 -8.90
N LEU A 272 -13.84 1.87 -8.03
CA LEU A 272 -12.55 1.21 -8.21
C LEU A 272 -12.65 -0.32 -8.15
N ASP A 273 -13.51 -0.89 -7.31
CA ASP A 273 -13.63 -2.35 -7.22
C ASP A 273 -14.29 -2.92 -8.49
N VAL A 274 -15.26 -2.20 -9.09
CA VAL A 274 -15.86 -2.56 -10.39
C VAL A 274 -14.83 -2.38 -11.52
N TYR A 275 -14.12 -1.26 -11.54
CA TYR A 275 -13.05 -1.02 -12.50
C TYR A 275 -11.95 -2.08 -12.41
N ALA A 276 -11.62 -2.55 -11.21
CA ALA A 276 -10.64 -3.61 -10.98
C ALA A 276 -11.05 -4.91 -11.68
N TRP A 277 -12.34 -5.29 -11.69
CA TRP A 277 -12.81 -6.46 -12.44
C TRP A 277 -12.52 -6.36 -13.94
N PHE A 278 -12.76 -5.19 -14.53
CA PHE A 278 -12.49 -4.95 -15.96
C PHE A 278 -10.99 -4.85 -16.28
N THR A 279 -10.14 -4.69 -15.26
CA THR A 279 -8.70 -4.52 -15.41
C THR A 279 -7.88 -5.63 -14.76
N LEU A 280 -8.50 -6.77 -14.39
CA LEU A 280 -7.80 -7.93 -13.83
C LEU A 280 -6.66 -8.44 -14.72
N GLY A 281 -6.80 -8.31 -16.04
CA GLY A 281 -5.78 -8.64 -17.02
C GLY A 281 -4.71 -7.56 -17.25
N ASN A 282 -4.80 -6.40 -16.60
CA ASN A 282 -3.80 -5.35 -16.75
C ASN A 282 -2.61 -5.61 -15.81
N VAL A 283 -1.44 -5.82 -16.42
CA VAL A 283 -0.18 -6.12 -15.71
C VAL A 283 0.78 -4.94 -15.66
N GLY A 284 0.39 -3.79 -16.23
CA GLY A 284 1.18 -2.56 -16.24
C GLY A 284 1.24 -1.87 -14.88
N TRP A 285 1.91 -0.72 -14.84
CA TRP A 285 2.16 0.03 -13.60
C TRP A 285 1.00 0.88 -13.09
N LEU A 286 -0.24 0.64 -13.53
CA LEU A 286 -1.52 1.28 -13.15
C LEU A 286 -1.49 2.81 -12.95
N THR A 287 -0.79 3.29 -11.93
CA THR A 287 -0.60 4.69 -11.54
C THR A 287 0.48 5.43 -12.32
N ARG A 288 1.37 4.72 -13.04
CA ARG A 288 2.44 5.36 -13.84
C ARG A 288 2.27 5.02 -15.32
N PRO A 289 2.56 5.98 -16.23
CA PRO A 289 2.41 5.75 -17.66
C PRO A 289 3.27 4.56 -18.11
N THR A 290 2.69 3.65 -18.86
CA THR A 290 3.41 2.56 -19.53
C THR A 290 2.91 2.42 -20.95
N ALA A 291 3.72 1.80 -21.83
CA ALA A 291 3.25 1.35 -23.14
C ALA A 291 1.96 0.53 -23.02
N SER A 292 1.12 0.53 -24.07
CA SER A 292 -0.25 0.00 -24.01
C SER A 292 -0.29 -1.46 -23.53
N THR A 293 -1.37 -1.84 -22.83
CA THR A 293 -1.54 -3.20 -22.28
C THR A 293 -1.45 -4.28 -23.38
N ALA A 294 -1.90 -3.97 -24.60
CA ALA A 294 -1.81 -4.86 -25.75
C ALA A 294 -0.35 -5.12 -26.17
N ASP A 295 0.47 -4.07 -26.23
CA ASP A 295 1.90 -4.19 -26.56
C ASP A 295 2.67 -5.00 -25.51
N GLN A 296 2.29 -4.83 -24.24
CA GLN A 296 2.88 -5.59 -23.13
C GLN A 296 2.53 -7.09 -23.20
N TRP A 297 1.27 -7.42 -23.49
CA TRP A 297 0.82 -8.81 -23.64
C TRP A 297 1.46 -9.51 -24.83
N ILE A 298 1.56 -8.85 -25.99
CA ILE A 298 2.21 -9.41 -27.18
C ILE A 298 3.70 -9.68 -26.89
N LYS A 299 4.40 -8.75 -26.22
CA LYS A 299 5.78 -8.98 -25.77
C LYS A 299 5.91 -10.14 -24.77
N LEU A 300 4.94 -10.31 -23.87
CA LEU A 300 4.93 -11.40 -22.89
C LEU A 300 4.74 -12.77 -23.53
N VAL A 301 3.79 -12.90 -24.47
CA VAL A 301 3.51 -14.17 -25.15
C VAL A 301 4.68 -14.57 -26.05
N SER A 302 5.23 -13.62 -26.83
CA SER A 302 6.37 -13.86 -27.73
C SER A 302 7.70 -14.15 -27.03
N GLN A 303 7.81 -13.93 -25.71
CA GLN A 303 8.95 -14.33 -24.90
C GLN A 303 8.79 -15.71 -24.26
N ARG A 304 7.57 -16.26 -24.23
CA ARG A 304 7.28 -17.61 -23.71
C ARG A 304 7.41 -18.70 -24.78
N GLU A 305 7.37 -18.31 -26.05
CA GLU A 305 7.52 -19.18 -27.23
C GLU A 305 8.99 -19.30 -27.70
N ARG A 306 9.93 -18.73 -26.95
CA ARG A 306 11.39 -18.84 -27.16
C ARG A 306 12.03 -19.49 -25.94
#